data_AF-A0A109DFS0-F1
#
_entry.id   AF-A0A109DFS0-F1
#
_cell.length_a   1.000
_cell.length_b   1.000
_cell.length_c   1.000
_cell.angle_alpha   90.00
_cell.angle_beta   90.00
_cell.angle_gamma   90.00
#
_symmetry.space_group_name_H-M   'P 1'
#
loop_
_entity.id
_entity.type
_entity.pdbx_description
1 polymer ?
#
loop_
_entity_poly.entity_id
_entity_poly.type
_entity_poly.pdbx_seq_one_letter_code
_entity_poly.pdbx_strand_id
1 'polypeptide(L)'
;MKLTGKKENFDEFLFKVDELGYAINDLLPASWTLNLSESTNKLSELLSDSHLKIKQKTVTSTDSVAIQIKTSLQDTELQVSASSVVTLESENQLEYVLNWWQWQINCQLALIAEISNVFETTEEYEVS
;
A
#
# COMPACT_ATOMS: atom_id res chain seq x y z
N MET A 1 -8.35 5.99 -4.47
CA MET A 1 -8.48 4.54 -4.20
C MET A 1 -9.69 3.88 -4.89
N LYS A 2 -9.61 2.59 -5.25
CA LYS A 2 -10.75 1.74 -5.68
C LYS A 2 -10.81 0.44 -4.88
N LEU A 3 -11.97 0.13 -4.29
CA LEU A 3 -12.28 -1.15 -3.64
C LEU A 3 -13.00 -2.11 -4.60
N THR A 4 -12.79 -3.42 -4.45
CA THR A 4 -13.45 -4.46 -5.25
C THR A 4 -13.64 -5.71 -4.42
N GLY A 5 -14.85 -6.29 -4.46
CA GLY A 5 -15.21 -7.50 -3.72
C GLY A 5 -16.64 -7.40 -3.18
N LYS A 6 -16.97 -8.28 -2.23
CA LYS A 6 -18.25 -8.27 -1.52
C LYS A 6 -18.28 -7.15 -0.48
N LYS A 7 -19.33 -6.33 -0.48
CA LYS A 7 -19.42 -5.13 0.38
C LYS A 7 -19.42 -5.50 1.86
N GLU A 8 -20.07 -6.60 2.22
CA GLU A 8 -20.15 -7.12 3.58
C GLU A 8 -18.79 -7.50 4.18
N ASN A 9 -17.76 -7.70 3.35
CA ASN A 9 -16.41 -8.05 3.78
C ASN A 9 -15.49 -6.83 3.89
N PHE A 10 -15.96 -5.62 3.53
CA PHE A 10 -15.11 -4.43 3.53
C PHE A 10 -14.76 -3.96 4.94
N ASP A 11 -15.69 -4.03 5.89
CA ASP A 11 -15.40 -3.57 7.26
C ASP A 11 -14.30 -4.41 7.91
N GLU A 12 -14.38 -5.74 7.80
CA GLU A 12 -13.33 -6.65 8.30
C GLU A 12 -12.01 -6.46 7.56
N PHE A 13 -12.05 -6.29 6.24
CA PHE A 13 -10.83 -6.05 5.46
C PHE A 13 -10.15 -4.76 5.84
N LEU A 14 -10.92 -3.69 5.95
CA LEU A 14 -10.38 -2.41 6.36
C LEU A 14 -9.77 -2.58 7.77
N PHE A 15 -10.47 -3.19 8.73
CA PHE A 15 -9.96 -3.39 10.09
C PHE A 15 -8.61 -4.13 10.12
N LYS A 16 -8.45 -5.20 9.33
CA LYS A 16 -7.16 -5.90 9.18
C LYS A 16 -6.05 -4.99 8.64
N VAL A 17 -6.39 -4.12 7.68
CA VAL A 17 -5.42 -3.18 7.11
C VAL A 17 -5.02 -2.11 8.12
N ASP A 18 -5.94 -1.68 8.98
CA ASP A 18 -5.66 -0.74 10.07
C ASP A 18 -4.73 -1.35 11.14
N GLU A 19 -5.01 -2.58 11.59
CA GLU A 19 -4.11 -3.32 12.49
C GLU A 19 -2.70 -3.49 11.87
N LEU A 20 -2.64 -3.77 10.56
CA LEU A 20 -1.39 -3.82 9.83
C LEU A 20 -0.68 -2.46 9.80
N GLY A 21 -1.43 -1.36 9.63
CA GLY A 21 -0.93 0.01 9.68
C GLY A 21 -0.24 0.32 11.02
N TYR A 22 -0.88 -0.03 12.14
CA TYR A 22 -0.27 0.10 13.47
C TYR A 22 0.98 -0.77 13.64
N ALA A 23 0.91 -2.04 13.23
CA ALA A 23 2.07 -2.95 13.31
C ALA A 23 3.27 -2.41 12.51
N ILE A 24 3.02 -1.84 11.33
CA ILE A 24 4.06 -1.21 10.52
C ILE A 24 4.59 0.06 11.20
N ASN A 25 3.72 0.91 11.77
CA ASN A 25 4.12 2.13 12.49
C ASN A 25 4.99 1.86 13.71
N ASP A 26 4.70 0.82 14.48
CA ASP A 26 5.51 0.41 15.64
C ASP A 26 6.90 -0.08 15.23
N LEU A 27 7.04 -0.63 14.02
CA LEU A 27 8.29 -1.19 13.48
C LEU A 27 9.10 -0.21 12.62
N LEU A 28 8.45 0.84 12.09
CA LEU A 28 8.92 1.81 11.10
C LEU A 28 10.18 2.61 11.48
N PRO A 29 10.45 3.04 12.73
CA PRO A 29 11.48 4.05 12.96
C PRO A 29 12.94 3.55 12.95
N ALA A 30 13.22 2.29 13.31
CA ALA A 30 14.60 1.87 13.60
C ALA A 30 15.21 0.86 12.62
N SER A 31 14.39 0.05 11.92
CA SER A 31 14.92 -1.11 11.19
C SER A 31 14.63 -1.14 9.68
N TRP A 32 13.68 -0.35 9.19
CA TRP A 32 13.23 -0.45 7.79
C TRP A 32 13.92 0.53 6.82
N THR A 33 14.56 1.58 7.33
CA THR A 33 15.16 2.64 6.50
C THR A 33 16.57 2.31 5.99
N LEU A 34 17.27 1.35 6.59
CA LEU A 34 18.69 1.09 6.31
C LEU A 34 18.97 -0.20 5.53
N ASN A 35 18.01 -1.14 5.42
CA ASN A 35 18.20 -2.40 4.70
C ASN A 35 16.95 -2.81 3.91
N LEU A 36 16.91 -2.49 2.61
CA LEU A 36 15.78 -2.79 1.72
C LEU A 36 15.37 -4.27 1.72
N SER A 37 16.34 -5.19 1.82
CA SER A 37 16.03 -6.63 1.85
C SER A 37 15.32 -7.02 3.14
N GLU A 38 15.74 -6.45 4.27
CA GLU A 38 15.13 -6.71 5.57
C GLU A 38 13.72 -6.11 5.64
N SER A 39 13.54 -4.88 5.15
CA SER A 39 12.24 -4.22 5.09
C SER A 39 11.26 -4.98 4.18
N THR A 40 11.74 -5.46 3.03
CA THR A 40 10.92 -6.28 2.12
C THR A 40 10.48 -7.58 2.77
N ASN A 41 11.39 -8.26 3.48
CA ASN A 41 11.06 -9.51 4.18
C ASN A 41 10.06 -9.26 5.31
N LYS A 42 10.27 -8.25 6.15
CA LYS A 42 9.36 -7.90 7.25
C LYS A 42 7.97 -7.51 6.74
N LEU A 43 7.89 -6.70 5.67
CA LEU A 43 6.60 -6.38 5.04
C LEU A 43 5.90 -7.64 4.53
N SER A 44 6.66 -8.55 3.91
CA SER A 44 6.11 -9.81 3.40
C SER A 44 5.61 -10.73 4.52
N GLU A 45 6.31 -10.78 5.66
CA GLU A 45 5.91 -11.52 6.86
C GLU A 45 4.60 -10.96 7.43
N LEU A 46 4.54 -9.64 7.70
CA LEU A 46 3.34 -8.98 8.25
C LEU A 46 2.11 -9.14 7.35
N LEU A 47 2.31 -9.01 6.03
CA LEU A 47 1.24 -9.24 5.05
C LEU A 47 0.76 -10.70 5.08
N SER A 48 1.68 -11.65 5.17
CA SER A 48 1.35 -13.08 5.18
C SER A 48 0.58 -13.48 6.44
N ASP A 49 1.00 -12.96 7.61
CA ASP A 49 0.33 -13.18 8.90
C ASP A 49 -1.10 -12.65 8.90
N SER A 50 -1.38 -11.62 8.09
CA SER A 50 -2.70 -11.01 7.94
C SER A 50 -3.51 -11.57 6.75
N HIS A 51 -3.03 -12.63 6.07
CA HIS A 51 -3.61 -13.18 4.84
C HIS A 51 -3.74 -12.18 3.68
N LEU A 52 -2.96 -11.10 3.74
CA LEU A 52 -2.88 -10.03 2.77
C LEU A 52 -1.80 -10.31 1.74
N LYS A 53 -2.05 -9.91 0.49
CA LYS A 53 -1.09 -9.96 -0.61
C LYS A 53 -1.05 -8.61 -1.30
N ILE A 54 0.13 -8.01 -1.34
CA ILE A 54 0.36 -6.81 -2.12
C ILE A 54 0.93 -7.17 -3.49
N LYS A 55 0.46 -6.48 -4.53
CA LYS A 55 0.98 -6.59 -5.89
C LYS A 55 1.18 -5.20 -6.44
N GLN A 56 2.30 -5.00 -7.11
CA GLN A 56 2.60 -3.77 -7.82
C GLN A 56 2.85 -4.07 -9.30
N LYS A 57 2.27 -3.25 -10.16
CA LYS A 57 2.49 -3.31 -11.60
C LYS A 57 2.85 -1.92 -12.11
N THR A 58 4.00 -1.83 -12.76
CA THR A 58 4.42 -0.64 -13.49
C THR A 58 3.93 -0.71 -14.93
N VAL A 59 3.36 0.39 -15.41
CA VAL A 59 2.95 0.60 -16.79
C VAL A 59 3.56 1.92 -17.26
N THR A 60 4.50 1.85 -18.19
CA THR A 60 5.07 3.04 -18.83
C THR A 60 4.20 3.41 -20.03
N SER A 61 3.87 4.69 -20.21
CA SER A 61 3.21 5.13 -21.44
C SER A 61 4.15 4.96 -22.64
N THR A 62 3.60 4.75 -23.84
CA THR A 62 4.37 4.56 -25.09
C THR A 62 5.37 5.68 -25.36
N ASP A 63 5.11 6.85 -24.80
CA ASP A 63 5.81 8.10 -25.08
C ASP A 63 6.85 8.38 -23.98
N SER A 64 6.95 7.51 -22.96
CA SER A 64 7.82 7.65 -21.77
C SER A 64 7.58 8.93 -20.94
N VAL A 65 6.53 9.69 -21.25
CA VAL A 65 6.20 10.96 -20.57
C VAL A 65 5.80 10.71 -19.11
N ALA A 66 5.19 9.57 -18.81
CA ALA A 66 4.80 9.22 -17.45
C ALA A 66 4.94 7.71 -17.17
N ILE A 67 5.27 7.41 -15.92
CA ILE A 67 5.24 6.05 -15.36
C ILE A 67 4.00 5.96 -14.48
N GLN A 68 3.11 5.03 -14.80
CA GLN A 68 1.98 4.67 -13.94
C GLN A 68 2.31 3.44 -13.12
N ILE A 69 1.95 3.48 -11.85
CA ILE A 69 2.14 2.38 -10.93
C ILE A 69 0.80 2.07 -10.34
N LYS A 70 0.34 0.86 -10.63
CA LYS A 70 -0.83 0.32 -9.98
C LYS A 70 -0.36 -0.57 -8.84
N THR A 71 -0.72 -0.19 -7.62
CA THR A 71 -0.51 -1.01 -6.43
C THR A 71 -1.87 -1.52 -5.96
N SER A 72 -1.93 -2.79 -5.60
CA SER A 72 -3.14 -3.42 -5.08
C SER A 72 -2.84 -4.27 -3.86
N LEU A 73 -3.65 -4.12 -2.83
CA LEU A 73 -3.66 -4.95 -1.64
C LEU A 73 -4.90 -5.86 -1.71
N GLN A 74 -4.70 -7.17 -1.56
CA GLN A 74 -5.75 -8.17 -1.63
C GLN A 74 -5.79 -8.97 -0.33
N ASP A 75 -6.97 -9.13 0.27
CA ASP A 75 -7.21 -10.16 1.28
C ASP A 75 -7.65 -11.45 0.58
N THR A 76 -6.92 -12.52 0.83
CA THR A 76 -7.15 -13.81 0.18
C THR A 76 -8.30 -14.62 0.77
N GLU A 77 -8.66 -14.38 2.03
CA GLU A 77 -9.77 -15.04 2.72
C GLU A 77 -11.08 -14.31 2.44
N LEU A 78 -11.06 -12.99 2.59
CA LEU A 78 -12.22 -12.13 2.38
C LEU A 78 -12.54 -11.89 0.91
N GLN A 79 -11.60 -12.21 0.01
CA GLN A 79 -11.73 -12.03 -1.44
C GLN A 79 -12.06 -10.58 -1.83
N VAL A 80 -11.50 -9.64 -1.09
CA VAL A 80 -11.61 -8.21 -1.36
C VAL A 80 -10.25 -7.62 -1.68
N SER A 81 -10.25 -6.47 -2.36
CA SER A 81 -9.02 -5.78 -2.71
C SER A 81 -9.20 -4.27 -2.76
N ALA A 82 -8.14 -3.56 -2.41
CA ALA A 82 -7.96 -2.14 -2.63
C ALA A 82 -6.87 -1.90 -3.67
N SER A 83 -7.01 -0.85 -4.47
CA SER A 83 -5.95 -0.42 -5.38
C SER A 83 -5.83 1.08 -5.47
N SER A 84 -4.60 1.53 -5.67
CA SER A 84 -4.25 2.92 -5.95
C SER A 84 -3.36 2.99 -7.19
N VAL A 85 -3.41 4.13 -7.86
CA VAL A 85 -2.60 4.41 -9.05
C VAL A 85 -1.83 5.70 -8.80
N VAL A 86 -0.51 5.61 -8.84
CA VAL A 86 0.39 6.76 -8.77
C VAL A 86 0.96 7.00 -10.16
N THR A 87 0.91 8.26 -10.61
CA THR A 87 1.50 8.69 -11.88
C THR A 87 2.70 9.57 -11.60
N LEU A 88 3.83 9.25 -12.22
CA LEU A 88 5.06 10.02 -12.15
C LEU A 88 5.36 10.66 -13.51
N GLU A 89 5.39 11.98 -13.54
CA GLU A 89 5.79 12.77 -14.70
C GLU A 89 7.30 12.69 -14.95
N SER A 90 7.70 12.87 -16.22
CA SER A 90 9.05 12.68 -16.77
C SER A 90 10.19 13.30 -15.96
N GLU A 91 9.99 14.52 -15.46
CA GLU A 91 10.98 15.29 -14.72
C GLU A 91 11.35 14.70 -13.36
N ASN A 92 10.53 13.80 -12.82
CA ASN A 92 10.84 13.10 -11.58
C ASN A 92 11.41 11.69 -11.78
N GLN A 93 11.39 11.13 -13.01
CA GLN A 93 11.67 9.71 -13.26
C GLN A 93 13.13 9.29 -12.96
N LEU A 94 14.10 10.19 -13.11
CA LEU A 94 15.53 9.86 -13.06
C LEU A 94 16.01 9.49 -11.65
N GLU A 95 15.51 10.20 -10.63
CA GLU A 95 15.76 9.91 -9.22
C GLU A 95 15.08 8.59 -8.80
N TYR A 96 13.92 8.27 -9.39
CA TYR A 96 13.19 7.04 -9.11
C TYR A 96 13.83 5.78 -9.71
N VAL A 97 14.46 5.86 -10.88
CA VAL A 97 15.17 4.70 -11.47
C VAL A 97 16.37 4.29 -10.60
N LEU A 98 17.07 5.26 -10.01
CA LEU A 98 18.23 4.99 -9.15
C LEU A 98 17.86 4.30 -7.83
N ASN A 99 16.65 4.56 -7.30
CA ASN A 99 16.16 4.00 -6.03
C ASN A 99 14.90 3.14 -6.21
N TRP A 100 14.78 2.47 -7.37
CA TRP A 100 13.57 1.76 -7.78
C TRP A 100 12.97 0.86 -6.69
N TRP A 101 13.80 0.04 -6.04
CA TRP A 101 13.36 -0.88 -4.99
C TRP A 101 12.79 -0.18 -3.75
N GLN A 102 13.47 0.86 -3.27
CA GLN A 102 13.01 1.65 -2.14
C GLN A 102 11.66 2.29 -2.45
N TRP A 103 11.53 2.78 -3.67
CA TRP A 103 10.29 3.38 -4.11
C TRP A 103 9.15 2.35 -4.28
N GLN A 104 9.42 1.14 -4.76
CA GLN A 104 8.39 0.09 -4.80
C GLN A 104 7.83 -0.21 -3.40
N ILE A 105 8.71 -0.30 -2.40
CA ILE A 105 8.31 -0.50 -1.00
C ILE A 105 7.51 0.71 -0.49
N ASN A 106 7.96 1.94 -0.79
CA ASN A 106 7.25 3.15 -0.37
C ASN A 106 5.84 3.25 -0.99
N CYS A 107 5.66 2.87 -2.26
CA CYS A 107 4.33 2.84 -2.88
C CYS A 107 3.41 1.80 -2.22
N GLN A 108 3.97 0.67 -1.78
CA GLN A 108 3.24 -0.36 -1.05
C GLN A 108 2.80 0.12 0.33
N LEU A 109 3.72 0.74 1.07
CA LEU A 109 3.46 1.33 2.38
C LEU A 109 2.46 2.49 2.31
N ALA A 110 2.59 3.36 1.31
CA ALA A 110 1.67 4.47 1.10
C ALA A 110 0.23 3.99 0.82
N LEU A 111 0.05 2.88 0.08
CA LEU A 111 -1.27 2.29 -0.12
C LEU A 111 -1.87 1.79 1.21
N ILE A 112 -1.08 1.11 2.04
CA ILE A 112 -1.53 0.60 3.34
C ILE A 112 -1.95 1.76 4.25
N ALA A 113 -1.13 2.82 4.31
CA ALA A 113 -1.45 4.03 5.06
C ALA A 113 -2.71 4.74 4.50
N GLU A 114 -2.84 4.87 3.18
CA GLU A 114 -4.03 5.46 2.52
C GLU A 114 -5.30 4.71 2.92
N ILE A 115 -5.26 3.37 2.95
CA ILE A 115 -6.40 2.54 3.35
C ILE A 115 -6.68 2.67 4.85
N SER A 116 -5.65 2.69 5.69
CA SER A 116 -5.80 2.80 7.16
C SER A 116 -6.46 4.13 7.53
N ASN A 117 -6.03 5.23 6.91
CA ASN A 117 -6.60 6.57 7.14
C ASN A 117 -8.10 6.71 6.77
N VAL A 118 -8.66 5.76 6.00
CA VAL A 118 -10.11 5.74 5.71
C VAL A 118 -10.92 5.51 7.00
N PHE A 119 -10.36 4.89 8.05
CA PHE A 119 -11.02 4.80 9.35
C PHE A 119 -10.99 6.08 10.14
N GLU A 120 -9.83 6.73 10.22
CA GLU A 120 -9.67 7.96 11.02
C GLU A 120 -10.63 9.07 10.56
N THR A 121 -11.01 9.07 9.28
CA THR A 121 -11.99 10.03 8.71
C THR A 121 -13.46 9.62 8.87
N THR A 122 -13.74 8.41 9.36
CA THR A 122 -15.11 7.91 9.57
C THR A 122 -15.55 8.06 11.04
N GLU A 123 -14.63 8.26 11.99
CA GLU A 123 -14.97 8.51 13.40
C GLU A 123 -15.41 9.96 13.71
N GLU A 124 -15.29 10.91 12.77
CA GLU A 124 -15.66 12.33 13.00
C GLU A 124 -17.12 12.71 12.64
N TYR A 125 -17.98 11.77 12.23
CA TYR A 125 -19.40 12.06 11.95
C TYR A 125 -20.39 11.37 12.90
N GLU A 126 -20.21 11.51 14.21
CA GLU A 126 -21.32 11.47 15.17
C GLU A 126 -21.07 12.44 16.34
N VAL A 127 -21.33 13.74 16.16
CA VAL A 127 -21.84 14.57 17.27
C VAL A 127 -22.77 15.67 16.75
N SER A 128 -24.01 15.65 17.25
CA SER A 128 -25.07 16.70 17.28
C SER A 128 -26.14 16.64 16.19
#